data_AF-A0A0S2S3J2-F1
#
_entry.id   AF-A0A0S2S3J2-F1
#
_cell.length_a   1.000
_cell.length_b   1.000
_cell.length_c   1.000
_cell.angle_alpha   90.00
_cell.angle_beta   90.00
_cell.angle_gamma   90.00
#
_symmetry.space_group_name_H-M   'P 1'
#
loop_
_entity.id
_entity.type
_entity.pdbx_description
1 polymer ?
#
loop_
_entity_poly.entity_id
_entity_poly.type
_entity_poly.pdbx_seq_one_letter_code
_entity_poly.pdbx_strand_id
1 'polypeptide(L)'
;MERKEGDLPAQDEVVNITYDFCGKTLEYFKNKLDRNSIDGQGMDVICNVHFNDDPSEKGLNNAFWVGDQLALGDGDGRTFINLARSIDVVAHEFAHGVTQSVNELIYERQSGALNEHFSDVIGTAVQQYVKGQNAQTADWLIGDEIVGPAWPGKALRSMKTPGTASEIDDQPDHMRDYKKLPLSKDNGGVHIYSGIPNKAFFHVAMDIGTDAAAFLWYTAWHDRENIHPRATFLEAFKAILKAAEALVEKGKLPAKTIDSVKSAFEEVGITSLVHA
;
A
#
# COMPACT_ATOMS: atom_id res chain seq x y z
N MET A 1 -24.08 12.93 -6.26
CA MET A 1 -23.71 13.45 -7.59
C MET A 1 -22.60 12.57 -8.14
N GLU A 2 -22.43 12.50 -9.47
CA GLU A 2 -21.41 11.64 -10.10
C GLU A 2 -20.60 12.43 -11.13
N ARG A 3 -19.39 11.94 -11.47
CA ARG A 3 -18.54 12.44 -12.56
C ARG A 3 -17.97 11.23 -13.30
N LYS A 4 -18.19 11.15 -14.62
CA LYS A 4 -17.66 10.08 -15.48
C LYS A 4 -16.44 10.55 -16.26
N GLU A 5 -15.77 9.61 -16.92
CA GLU A 5 -14.62 9.90 -17.76
C GLU A 5 -14.98 10.91 -18.86
N GLY A 6 -14.25 12.02 -18.92
CA GLY A 6 -14.48 13.10 -19.88
C GLY A 6 -15.54 14.14 -19.47
N ASP A 7 -16.24 13.95 -18.34
CA ASP A 7 -17.20 14.93 -17.84
C ASP A 7 -16.51 16.18 -17.28
N LEU A 8 -17.23 17.31 -17.35
CA LEU A 8 -16.89 18.52 -16.62
C LEU A 8 -16.93 18.28 -15.10
N PRO A 9 -16.19 19.06 -14.29
CA PRO A 9 -16.24 18.95 -12.83
C PRO A 9 -17.67 19.02 -12.27
N ALA A 10 -17.99 18.14 -11.32
CA ALA A 10 -19.25 18.14 -10.60
C ALA A 10 -19.32 19.29 -9.59
N GLN A 11 -20.51 19.57 -9.03
CA GLN A 11 -20.63 20.56 -7.93
C GLN A 11 -20.00 20.05 -6.63
N ASP A 12 -19.89 18.74 -6.48
CA ASP A 12 -19.31 18.08 -5.30
C ASP A 12 -17.77 18.06 -5.41
N GLU A 13 -17.12 18.74 -4.48
CA GLU A 13 -15.65 18.82 -4.45
C GLU A 13 -15.00 17.46 -4.18
N VAL A 14 -15.62 16.62 -3.33
CA VAL A 14 -15.06 15.30 -2.99
C VAL A 14 -15.07 14.41 -4.23
N VAL A 15 -16.17 14.41 -4.99
CA VAL A 15 -16.24 13.70 -6.27
C VAL A 15 -15.13 14.13 -7.23
N ASN A 16 -14.83 15.44 -7.31
CA ASN A 16 -13.79 15.93 -8.20
C ASN A 16 -12.38 15.53 -7.75
N ILE A 17 -12.08 15.67 -6.45
CA ILE A 17 -10.79 15.27 -5.87
C ILE A 17 -10.56 13.77 -6.10
N THR A 18 -11.55 12.94 -5.77
CA THR A 18 -11.45 11.49 -5.94
C THR A 18 -11.32 11.11 -7.41
N TYR A 19 -12.05 11.74 -8.32
CA TYR A 19 -11.88 11.51 -9.76
C TYR A 19 -10.45 11.81 -10.20
N ASP A 20 -9.89 12.96 -9.79
CA ASP A 20 -8.53 13.36 -10.15
C ASP A 20 -7.48 12.41 -9.53
N PHE A 21 -7.68 11.94 -8.30
CA PHE A 21 -6.81 10.94 -7.65
C PHE A 21 -6.91 9.56 -8.31
N CYS A 22 -8.11 9.07 -8.60
CA CYS A 22 -8.32 7.82 -9.34
C CYS A 22 -7.59 7.93 -10.71
N GLY A 23 -7.65 9.07 -11.40
CA GLY A 23 -6.90 9.34 -12.63
C GLY A 23 -5.38 9.36 -12.45
N LYS A 24 -4.86 9.97 -11.38
CA LYS A 24 -3.41 10.01 -11.09
C LYS A 24 -2.84 8.64 -10.72
N THR A 25 -3.59 7.81 -10.01
CA THR A 25 -3.22 6.42 -9.74
C THR A 25 -3.13 5.60 -11.02
N LEU A 26 -4.11 5.73 -11.92
CA LEU A 26 -4.09 5.08 -13.24
C LEU A 26 -2.90 5.56 -14.09
N GLU A 27 -2.59 6.86 -14.06
CA GLU A 27 -1.43 7.44 -14.72
C GLU A 27 -0.12 6.81 -14.21
N TYR A 28 0.04 6.67 -12.89
CA TYR A 28 1.20 6.00 -12.30
C TYR A 28 1.31 4.54 -12.75
N PHE A 29 0.22 3.78 -12.67
CA PHE A 29 0.18 2.37 -13.05
C PHE A 29 0.63 2.18 -14.49
N LYS A 30 0.12 3.01 -15.40
CA LYS A 30 0.49 2.98 -16.82
C LYS A 30 1.96 3.37 -17.03
N ASN A 31 2.38 4.51 -16.48
CA ASN A 31 3.66 5.12 -16.84
C ASN A 31 4.86 4.51 -16.11
N LYS A 32 4.65 3.98 -14.90
CA LYS A 32 5.72 3.46 -14.03
C LYS A 32 5.72 1.94 -13.92
N LEU A 33 4.55 1.31 -14.00
CA LEU A 33 4.40 -0.13 -13.81
C LEU A 33 4.01 -0.88 -15.09
N ASP A 34 3.77 -0.16 -16.20
CA ASP A 34 3.26 -0.74 -17.46
C ASP A 34 2.00 -1.58 -17.25
N ARG A 35 1.10 -1.11 -16.36
CA ARG A 35 -0.15 -1.77 -16.00
C ARG A 35 -1.35 -1.01 -16.55
N ASN A 36 -2.25 -1.72 -17.23
CA ASN A 36 -3.52 -1.17 -17.71
C ASN A 36 -4.65 -1.37 -16.68
N SER A 37 -4.86 -0.38 -15.81
CA SER A 37 -5.90 -0.40 -14.75
C SER A 37 -5.71 -1.49 -13.67
N ILE A 38 -6.72 -1.66 -12.82
CA ILE A 38 -6.71 -2.55 -11.65
C ILE A 38 -6.54 -4.02 -12.04
N ASP A 39 -7.18 -4.49 -13.12
CA ASP A 39 -7.15 -5.89 -13.57
C ASP A 39 -6.05 -6.19 -14.62
N GLY A 40 -5.31 -5.15 -15.04
CA GLY A 40 -4.33 -5.24 -16.13
C GLY A 40 -4.94 -5.30 -17.53
N GLN A 41 -6.27 -5.20 -17.66
CA GLN A 41 -7.01 -5.30 -18.93
C GLN A 41 -7.89 -4.06 -19.21
N GLY A 42 -7.75 -3.00 -18.42
CA GLY A 42 -8.47 -1.75 -18.64
C GLY A 42 -9.84 -1.72 -17.97
N MET A 43 -10.03 -2.43 -16.86
CA MET A 43 -11.22 -2.32 -16.02
C MET A 43 -11.58 -0.85 -15.70
N ASP A 44 -12.87 -0.53 -15.81
CA ASP A 44 -13.41 0.74 -15.35
C ASP A 44 -13.24 0.86 -13.83
N VAL A 45 -12.74 2.00 -13.37
CA VAL A 45 -12.60 2.27 -11.94
C VAL A 45 -13.84 3.00 -11.44
N ILE A 46 -14.55 2.39 -10.51
CA ILE A 46 -15.70 2.99 -9.84
C ILE A 46 -15.28 3.36 -8.42
N CYS A 47 -15.31 4.67 -8.10
CA CYS A 47 -14.95 5.22 -6.80
C CYS A 47 -16.22 5.79 -6.13
N ASN A 48 -16.76 5.13 -5.08
CA ASN A 48 -17.93 5.60 -4.33
C ASN A 48 -17.48 6.47 -3.15
N VAL A 49 -17.83 7.76 -3.18
CA VAL A 49 -17.58 8.73 -2.09
C VAL A 49 -18.82 8.95 -1.24
N HIS A 50 -18.67 9.58 -0.07
CA HIS A 50 -19.74 9.74 0.92
C HIS A 50 -20.35 8.40 1.34
N PHE A 51 -19.54 7.34 1.30
CA PHE A 51 -20.01 6.03 1.68
C PHE A 51 -20.28 6.00 3.18
N ASN A 52 -21.49 5.57 3.54
CA ASN A 52 -21.89 5.38 4.92
C ASN A 52 -22.84 4.18 4.97
N ASP A 53 -22.40 3.11 5.64
CA ASP A 53 -23.16 1.88 5.84
C ASP A 53 -24.08 1.94 7.07
N ASP A 54 -23.87 2.92 7.95
CA ASP A 54 -24.76 3.21 9.08
C ASP A 54 -25.22 4.69 9.07
N PRO A 55 -26.46 4.97 8.65
CA PRO A 55 -26.96 6.34 8.59
C PRO A 55 -27.13 7.02 9.97
N SER A 56 -26.98 6.28 11.07
CA SER A 56 -26.96 6.86 12.42
C SER A 56 -25.60 7.46 12.80
N GLU A 57 -24.53 7.07 12.10
CA GLU A 57 -23.20 7.62 12.26
C GLU A 57 -22.99 8.85 11.37
N LYS A 58 -22.12 9.75 11.80
CA LYS A 58 -21.83 11.00 11.05
C LYS A 58 -21.16 10.75 9.70
N GLY A 59 -20.43 9.65 9.60
CA GLY A 59 -19.69 9.23 8.43
C GLY A 59 -18.86 8.00 8.78
N LEU A 60 -18.56 7.18 7.77
CA LEU A 60 -17.75 6.00 7.94
C LEU A 60 -16.28 6.38 8.16
N ASN A 61 -15.68 5.89 9.25
CA ASN A 61 -14.26 6.01 9.57
C ASN A 61 -13.41 4.94 8.86
N ASN A 62 -13.65 4.70 7.57
CA ASN A 62 -12.96 3.67 6.81
C ASN A 62 -13.03 3.91 5.29
N ALA A 63 -12.10 3.27 4.59
CA ALA A 63 -12.02 3.16 3.14
C ALA A 63 -11.73 1.69 2.82
N PHE A 64 -12.32 1.16 1.75
CA PHE A 64 -12.05 -0.22 1.35
C PHE A 64 -12.37 -0.48 -0.14
N TRP A 65 -11.63 -1.40 -0.72
CA TRP A 65 -12.00 -2.10 -1.95
C TRP A 65 -13.05 -3.19 -1.68
N VAL A 66 -14.23 -3.08 -2.30
CA VAL A 66 -15.35 -4.05 -2.14
C VAL A 66 -15.34 -5.22 -3.12
N GLY A 67 -14.31 -5.34 -3.96
CA GLY A 67 -14.16 -6.43 -4.92
C GLY A 67 -14.25 -5.98 -6.38
N ASP A 68 -15.03 -4.94 -6.67
CA ASP A 68 -15.15 -4.33 -8.00
C ASP A 68 -15.15 -2.79 -7.98
N GLN A 69 -15.19 -2.18 -6.79
CA GLN A 69 -15.32 -0.73 -6.60
C GLN A 69 -14.58 -0.29 -5.33
N LEU A 70 -14.23 0.99 -5.26
CA LEU A 70 -13.78 1.62 -4.01
C LEU A 70 -14.99 2.18 -3.27
N ALA A 71 -14.94 2.11 -1.94
CA ALA A 71 -15.86 2.80 -1.04
C ALA A 71 -15.06 3.67 -0.06
N LEU A 72 -15.33 4.97 -0.05
CA LEU A 72 -14.56 5.98 0.69
C LEU A 72 -15.51 6.75 1.62
N GLY A 73 -15.28 6.61 2.92
CA GLY A 73 -16.06 7.30 3.95
C GLY A 73 -15.69 8.77 4.14
N ASP A 74 -16.63 9.54 4.69
CA ASP A 74 -16.43 10.95 5.05
C ASP A 74 -15.68 11.15 6.37
N GLY A 75 -15.49 10.08 7.16
CA GLY A 75 -15.04 10.17 8.53
C GLY A 75 -16.07 10.83 9.46
N ASP A 76 -15.81 10.76 10.76
CA ASP A 76 -16.65 11.37 11.81
C ASP A 76 -16.34 12.86 12.08
N GLY A 77 -15.34 13.41 11.38
CA GLY A 77 -14.82 14.77 11.54
C GLY A 77 -13.97 14.98 12.80
N ARG A 78 -13.66 13.92 13.54
CA ARG A 78 -12.90 13.93 14.80
C ARG A 78 -11.71 12.98 14.75
N THR A 79 -11.96 11.69 14.61
CA THR A 79 -10.97 10.63 14.48
C THR A 79 -10.40 10.65 13.08
N PHE A 80 -11.29 10.64 12.08
CA PHE A 80 -10.94 10.82 10.68
C PHE A 80 -11.71 11.97 10.07
N ILE A 81 -11.10 12.60 9.09
CA ILE A 81 -11.80 13.44 8.11
C ILE A 81 -12.01 12.64 6.83
N ASN A 82 -12.51 13.28 5.77
CA ASN A 82 -12.88 12.60 4.53
C ASN A 82 -11.70 11.81 3.94
N LEU A 83 -11.86 10.49 3.85
CA LEU A 83 -10.78 9.57 3.46
C LEU A 83 -10.47 9.64 1.96
N ALA A 84 -11.40 10.18 1.17
CA ALA A 84 -11.24 10.39 -0.27
C ALA A 84 -10.31 11.57 -0.62
N ARG A 85 -9.88 12.34 0.39
CA ARG A 85 -8.96 13.49 0.25
C ARG A 85 -7.47 13.14 0.35
N SER A 86 -7.13 11.86 0.45
CA SER A 86 -5.74 11.39 0.56
C SER A 86 -5.40 10.47 -0.59
N ILE A 87 -4.42 10.87 -1.40
CA ILE A 87 -4.09 10.14 -2.62
C ILE A 87 -3.45 8.79 -2.33
N ASP A 88 -2.64 8.68 -1.27
CA ASP A 88 -2.08 7.41 -0.82
C ASP A 88 -3.18 6.43 -0.40
N VAL A 89 -4.22 6.87 0.31
CA VAL A 89 -5.38 6.04 0.69
C VAL A 89 -6.15 5.58 -0.54
N VAL A 90 -6.44 6.48 -1.48
CA VAL A 90 -7.10 6.10 -2.74
C VAL A 90 -6.25 5.07 -3.51
N ALA A 91 -4.95 5.29 -3.65
CA ALA A 91 -4.04 4.37 -4.33
C ALA A 91 -3.82 3.04 -3.57
N HIS A 92 -3.89 3.06 -2.24
CA HIS A 92 -3.88 1.87 -1.39
C HIS A 92 -5.09 0.97 -1.71
N GLU A 93 -6.29 1.54 -1.82
CA GLU A 93 -7.48 0.74 -2.18
C GLU A 93 -7.42 0.16 -3.60
N PHE A 94 -6.82 0.87 -4.56
CA PHE A 94 -6.56 0.31 -5.90
C PHE A 94 -5.68 -0.94 -5.83
N ALA A 95 -4.66 -0.89 -4.98
CA ALA A 95 -3.68 -1.96 -4.85
C ALA A 95 -4.28 -3.24 -4.26
N HIS A 96 -5.32 -3.16 -3.43
CA HIS A 96 -6.09 -4.35 -3.04
C HIS A 96 -6.75 -5.04 -4.24
N GLY A 97 -7.35 -4.27 -5.17
CA GLY A 97 -7.87 -4.81 -6.42
C GLY A 97 -6.78 -5.44 -7.30
N VAL A 98 -5.57 -4.87 -7.30
CA VAL A 98 -4.41 -5.47 -7.97
C VAL A 98 -4.05 -6.81 -7.31
N THR A 99 -3.93 -6.87 -5.98
CA THR A 99 -3.70 -8.13 -5.24
C THR A 99 -4.73 -9.19 -5.63
N GLN A 100 -6.02 -8.84 -5.63
CA GLN A 100 -7.11 -9.74 -6.01
C GLN A 100 -6.92 -10.27 -7.44
N SER A 101 -6.52 -9.42 -8.40
CA SER A 101 -6.34 -9.85 -9.79
C SER A 101 -5.07 -10.67 -10.04
N VAL A 102 -4.03 -10.51 -9.21
CA VAL A 102 -2.70 -11.09 -9.46
C VAL A 102 -2.49 -12.41 -8.73
N ASN A 103 -2.76 -12.46 -7.41
CA ASN A 103 -2.37 -13.59 -6.57
C ASN A 103 -3.32 -13.94 -5.42
N GLU A 104 -4.34 -13.12 -5.16
CA GLU A 104 -5.41 -13.42 -4.20
C GLU A 104 -4.86 -13.71 -2.79
N LEU A 105 -3.89 -12.91 -2.32
CA LEU A 105 -3.38 -12.99 -0.93
C LEU A 105 -4.55 -12.97 0.06
N ILE A 106 -4.71 -14.06 0.79
CA ILE A 106 -5.75 -14.21 1.81
C ILE A 106 -5.50 -13.17 2.89
N TYR A 107 -6.54 -12.42 3.22
CA TYR A 107 -6.52 -11.30 4.15
C TYR A 107 -6.47 -11.77 5.62
N GLU A 108 -5.45 -12.56 5.94
CA GLU A 108 -5.17 -13.10 7.27
C GLU A 108 -3.66 -13.22 7.50
N ARG A 109 -3.20 -12.95 8.72
CA ARG A 109 -1.81 -13.19 9.17
C ARG A 109 -0.78 -12.58 8.19
N GLN A 110 0.29 -13.31 7.84
CA GLN A 110 1.35 -12.79 6.98
C GLN A 110 0.89 -12.52 5.55
N SER A 111 0.01 -13.34 4.96
CA SER A 111 -0.50 -13.06 3.61
C SER A 111 -1.37 -11.80 3.59
N GLY A 112 -2.16 -11.57 4.64
CA GLY A 112 -2.92 -10.33 4.79
C GLY A 112 -2.02 -9.14 5.07
N ALA A 113 -0.98 -9.30 5.90
CA ALA A 113 0.01 -8.25 6.11
C ALA A 113 0.83 -7.94 4.85
N LEU A 114 1.06 -8.91 3.97
CA LEU A 114 1.62 -8.68 2.63
C LEU A 114 0.63 -7.93 1.73
N ASN A 115 -0.67 -8.25 1.82
CA ASN A 115 -1.72 -7.54 1.08
C ASN A 115 -1.71 -6.04 1.45
N GLU A 116 -1.76 -5.74 2.76
CA GLU A 116 -1.60 -4.38 3.30
C GLU A 116 -0.29 -3.72 2.87
N HIS A 117 0.82 -4.45 2.96
CA HIS A 117 2.15 -3.96 2.58
C HIS A 117 2.22 -3.54 1.12
N PHE A 118 1.75 -4.36 0.19
CA PHE A 118 1.74 -4.00 -1.22
C PHE A 118 0.84 -2.79 -1.50
N SER A 119 -0.26 -2.65 -0.76
CA SER A 119 -1.11 -1.47 -0.83
C SER A 119 -0.43 -0.20 -0.32
N ASP A 120 0.29 -0.26 0.82
CA ASP A 120 1.09 0.86 1.33
C ASP A 120 2.24 1.26 0.38
N VAL A 121 2.89 0.27 -0.27
CA VAL A 121 3.93 0.51 -1.28
C VAL A 121 3.38 1.32 -2.45
N ILE A 122 2.22 0.94 -2.98
CA ILE A 122 1.59 1.66 -4.09
C ILE A 122 1.09 3.03 -3.65
N GLY A 123 0.41 3.12 -2.50
CA GLY A 123 -0.07 4.37 -1.93
C GLY A 123 1.07 5.41 -1.82
N THR A 124 2.18 4.99 -1.21
CA THR A 124 3.37 5.82 -1.06
C THR A 124 4.00 6.21 -2.39
N ALA A 125 4.15 5.26 -3.32
CA ALA A 125 4.79 5.54 -4.60
C ALA A 125 3.96 6.52 -5.46
N VAL A 126 2.64 6.37 -5.46
CA VAL A 126 1.71 7.30 -6.14
C VAL A 126 1.74 8.68 -5.48
N GLN A 127 1.68 8.76 -4.16
CA GLN A 127 1.78 10.03 -3.43
C GLN A 127 3.07 10.77 -3.78
N GLN A 128 4.22 10.09 -3.73
CA GLN A 128 5.51 10.70 -4.05
C GLN A 128 5.56 11.16 -5.51
N TYR A 129 5.01 10.37 -6.45
CA TYR A 129 4.91 10.74 -7.85
C TYR A 129 4.10 12.02 -8.06
N VAL A 130 2.92 12.11 -7.44
CA VAL A 130 2.04 13.27 -7.58
C VAL A 130 2.59 14.51 -6.88
N LYS A 131 3.22 14.34 -5.71
CA LYS A 131 3.85 15.45 -4.96
C LYS A 131 5.24 15.83 -5.51
N GLY A 132 5.77 15.13 -6.53
CA GLY A 132 7.11 15.37 -7.07
C GLY A 132 8.24 15.14 -6.06
N GLN A 133 8.01 14.22 -5.11
CA GLN A 133 8.97 13.85 -4.07
C GLN A 133 9.85 12.69 -4.51
N ASN A 134 11.00 12.53 -3.84
CA ASN A 134 11.83 11.34 -3.96
C ASN A 134 11.92 10.64 -2.60
N ALA A 135 12.55 9.47 -2.58
CA ALA A 135 12.71 8.67 -1.37
C ALA A 135 13.33 9.47 -0.21
N GLN A 136 14.26 10.38 -0.49
CA GLN A 136 14.97 11.15 0.53
C GLN A 136 14.14 12.30 1.11
N THR A 137 13.14 12.82 0.38
CA THR A 137 12.32 13.98 0.79
C THR A 137 10.91 13.64 1.21
N ALA A 138 10.41 12.44 0.88
CA ALA A 138 9.09 11.98 1.28
C ALA A 138 8.97 11.76 2.80
N ASP A 139 7.74 11.92 3.31
CA ASP A 139 7.41 11.71 4.73
C ASP A 139 7.42 10.23 5.14
N TRP A 140 7.09 9.32 4.21
CA TRP A 140 6.89 7.88 4.43
C TRP A 140 5.76 7.54 5.39
N LEU A 141 4.77 8.43 5.49
CA LEU A 141 3.56 8.24 6.28
C LEU A 141 2.43 7.71 5.40
N ILE A 142 1.52 6.96 6.02
CA ILE A 142 0.29 6.50 5.38
C ILE A 142 -0.90 7.15 6.07
N GLY A 143 -1.76 7.81 5.30
CA GLY A 143 -3.00 8.43 5.77
C GLY A 143 -2.76 9.65 6.67
N ASP A 144 -1.67 10.39 6.48
CA ASP A 144 -1.42 11.63 7.24
C ASP A 144 -2.40 12.76 6.88
N GLU A 145 -3.01 12.71 5.69
CA GLU A 145 -3.99 13.70 5.23
C GLU A 145 -5.44 13.39 5.66
N ILE A 146 -5.69 12.24 6.32
CA ILE A 146 -7.04 11.83 6.76
C ILE A 146 -7.24 11.82 8.26
N VAL A 147 -6.17 11.95 9.05
CA VAL A 147 -6.29 11.96 10.51
C VAL A 147 -6.94 13.25 10.99
N GLY A 148 -7.97 13.11 11.83
CA GLY A 148 -8.72 14.24 12.37
C GLY A 148 -8.09 14.82 13.65
N PRO A 149 -8.67 15.91 14.19
CA PRO A 149 -8.12 16.62 15.35
C PRO A 149 -8.08 15.81 16.65
N ALA A 150 -8.83 14.70 16.73
CA ALA A 150 -8.81 13.80 17.89
C ALA A 150 -7.84 12.61 17.70
N TRP A 151 -7.23 12.45 16.53
CA TRP A 151 -6.25 11.39 16.29
C TRP A 151 -4.97 11.68 17.09
N PRO A 152 -4.45 10.73 17.87
CA PRO A 152 -3.31 10.95 18.75
C PRO A 152 -1.98 10.76 18.00
N GLY A 153 -1.79 11.45 16.88
CA GLY A 153 -0.62 11.23 16.03
C GLY A 153 -0.61 12.03 14.74
N LYS A 154 0.33 11.70 13.86
CA LYS A 154 0.50 12.36 12.56
C LYS A 154 -0.11 11.58 11.41
N ALA A 155 -0.22 10.26 11.54
CA ALA A 155 -0.66 9.37 10.48
C ALA A 155 -1.17 8.05 11.06
N LEU A 156 -1.68 7.17 10.19
CA LEU A 156 -2.04 5.80 10.55
C LEU A 156 -0.81 4.93 10.76
N ARG A 157 0.14 5.00 9.83
CA ARG A 157 1.34 4.16 9.79
C ARG A 157 2.55 4.96 9.31
N SER A 158 3.73 4.44 9.60
CA SER A 158 5.00 4.96 9.10
C SER A 158 5.79 3.82 8.47
N MET A 159 6.04 3.88 7.15
CA MET A 159 6.87 2.88 6.49
C MET A 159 8.35 3.01 6.88
N LYS A 160 8.79 4.21 7.26
CA LYS A 160 10.17 4.51 7.66
C LYS A 160 10.47 4.04 9.09
N THR A 161 9.53 4.25 10.01
CA THR A 161 9.63 3.90 11.43
C THR A 161 8.29 3.35 11.92
N PRO A 162 7.94 2.08 11.61
CA PRO A 162 6.72 1.45 12.11
C PRO A 162 6.60 1.55 13.64
N GLY A 163 5.39 1.81 14.15
CA GLY A 163 5.16 1.99 15.59
C GLY A 163 5.35 3.44 16.08
N THR A 164 5.55 4.40 15.18
CA THR A 164 5.80 5.82 15.55
C THR A 164 4.85 6.82 14.89
N ALA A 165 3.87 6.37 14.11
CA ALA A 165 2.95 7.28 13.41
C ALA A 165 1.96 7.98 14.35
N SER A 166 1.60 7.30 15.44
CA SER A 166 0.69 7.79 16.48
C SER A 166 0.99 7.12 17.83
N GLU A 167 0.36 7.60 18.91
CA GLU A 167 0.45 6.98 20.24
C GLU A 167 -0.19 5.58 20.30
N ILE A 168 -1.02 5.22 19.32
CA ILE A 168 -1.72 3.93 19.23
C ILE A 168 -1.17 3.01 18.13
N ASP A 169 -0.12 3.44 17.43
CA ASP A 169 0.58 2.64 16.41
C ASP A 169 1.39 1.53 17.09
N ASP A 170 0.94 0.27 16.94
CA ASP A 170 1.59 -0.92 17.52
C ASP A 170 2.36 -1.76 16.49
N GLN A 171 2.66 -1.20 15.31
CA GLN A 171 3.40 -1.93 14.26
C GLN A 171 4.84 -2.24 14.69
N PRO A 172 5.27 -3.52 14.71
CA PRO A 172 6.67 -3.85 14.83
C PRO A 172 7.43 -3.55 13.54
N ASP A 173 8.71 -3.26 13.69
CA ASP A 173 9.62 -2.98 12.58
C ASP A 173 10.60 -4.14 12.29
N HIS A 174 10.47 -5.26 13.01
CA HIS A 174 11.36 -6.41 12.92
C HIS A 174 10.64 -7.74 13.19
N MET A 175 11.03 -8.80 12.47
CA MET A 175 10.40 -10.13 12.51
C MET A 175 10.47 -10.83 13.89
N ARG A 176 11.49 -10.54 14.69
CA ARG A 176 11.60 -11.03 16.09
C ARG A 176 10.39 -10.68 16.96
N ASP A 177 9.69 -9.58 16.63
CA ASP A 177 8.54 -9.08 17.37
C ASP A 177 7.21 -9.56 16.77
N TYR A 178 7.27 -10.35 15.68
CA TYR A 178 6.12 -11.05 15.13
C TYR A 178 5.55 -12.05 16.12
N LYS A 179 4.24 -12.00 16.36
CA LYS A 179 3.53 -12.94 17.22
C LYS A 179 2.32 -13.48 16.48
N LYS A 180 1.99 -14.75 16.71
CA LYS A 180 0.80 -15.35 16.12
C LYS A 180 -0.45 -14.85 16.84
N LEU A 181 -1.08 -13.79 16.33
CA LEU A 181 -2.33 -13.25 16.86
C LEU A 181 -3.54 -14.12 16.48
N PRO A 182 -4.63 -14.11 17.29
CA PRO A 182 -5.90 -14.70 16.90
C PRO A 182 -6.51 -13.93 15.71
N LEU A 183 -7.29 -14.61 14.87
CA LEU A 183 -7.95 -13.96 13.72
C LEU A 183 -8.92 -12.85 14.13
N SER A 184 -9.48 -12.92 15.34
CA SER A 184 -10.36 -11.88 15.89
C SER A 184 -9.64 -10.56 16.19
N LYS A 185 -8.30 -10.55 16.24
CA LYS A 185 -7.51 -9.33 16.35
C LYS A 185 -6.93 -9.02 14.98
N ASP A 186 -7.57 -8.09 14.27
CA ASP A 186 -7.06 -7.56 13.01
C ASP A 186 -6.71 -8.65 12.00
N ASN A 187 -7.60 -9.65 11.82
CA ASN A 187 -7.38 -10.80 10.96
C ASN A 187 -6.06 -11.56 11.21
N GLY A 188 -5.56 -11.54 12.45
CA GLY A 188 -4.25 -12.08 12.81
C GLY A 188 -3.10 -11.08 12.63
N GLY A 189 -3.37 -9.78 12.71
CA GLY A 189 -2.43 -8.68 12.65
C GLY A 189 -2.03 -8.24 11.25
N VAL A 190 -2.98 -8.15 10.32
CA VAL A 190 -2.69 -7.76 8.93
C VAL A 190 -2.16 -6.32 8.84
N HIS A 191 -2.81 -5.36 9.49
CA HIS A 191 -2.32 -3.99 9.56
C HIS A 191 -1.14 -3.87 10.52
N ILE A 192 -1.12 -4.66 11.60
CA ILE A 192 -0.04 -4.61 12.60
C ILE A 192 1.28 -5.04 11.97
N TYR A 193 1.31 -6.20 11.30
CA TYR A 193 2.57 -6.80 10.84
C TYR A 193 3.03 -6.31 9.46
N SER A 194 2.27 -5.46 8.76
CA SER A 194 2.71 -4.86 7.49
C SER A 194 3.88 -3.89 7.66
N GLY A 195 4.09 -3.35 8.87
CA GLY A 195 5.24 -2.51 9.22
C GLY A 195 6.60 -3.16 8.93
N ILE A 196 6.72 -4.48 9.14
CA ILE A 196 7.97 -5.23 8.93
C ILE A 196 8.41 -5.16 7.45
N PRO A 197 7.61 -5.62 6.47
CA PRO A 197 7.99 -5.49 5.06
C PRO A 197 7.93 -4.03 4.56
N ASN A 198 7.09 -3.15 5.15
CA ASN A 198 7.09 -1.71 4.81
C ASN A 198 8.46 -1.07 5.04
N LYS A 199 9.10 -1.38 6.18
CA LYS A 199 10.43 -0.88 6.49
C LYS A 199 11.49 -1.42 5.52
N ALA A 200 11.42 -2.70 5.12
CA ALA A 200 12.31 -3.24 4.10
C ALA A 200 12.16 -2.49 2.76
N PHE A 201 10.93 -2.19 2.32
CA PHE A 201 10.70 -1.39 1.12
C PHE A 201 11.30 0.02 1.25
N PHE A 202 11.10 0.69 2.39
CA PHE A 202 11.71 1.99 2.67
C PHE A 202 13.23 1.96 2.47
N HIS A 203 13.94 0.98 3.05
CA HIS A 203 15.40 0.88 2.91
C HIS A 203 15.84 0.68 1.46
N VAL A 204 15.16 -0.17 0.69
CA VAL A 204 15.50 -0.36 -0.73
C VAL A 204 15.21 0.90 -1.53
N ALA A 205 14.06 1.55 -1.33
CA ALA A 205 13.71 2.79 -2.00
C ALA A 205 14.67 3.94 -1.68
N MET A 206 15.19 4.01 -0.45
CA MET A 206 16.21 4.99 -0.06
C MET A 206 17.52 4.83 -0.86
N ASP A 207 17.85 3.60 -1.28
CA ASP A 207 19.06 3.32 -2.03
C ASP A 207 18.88 3.44 -3.55
N ILE A 208 17.80 2.89 -4.11
CA ILE A 208 17.59 2.84 -5.58
C ILE A 208 16.54 3.81 -6.11
N GLY A 209 15.84 4.52 -5.23
CA GLY A 209 14.72 5.42 -5.56
C GLY A 209 13.37 4.70 -5.53
N THR A 210 12.32 5.43 -5.14
CA THR A 210 10.96 4.89 -4.92
C THR A 210 10.36 4.25 -6.17
N ASP A 211 10.43 4.91 -7.33
CA ASP A 211 9.88 4.35 -8.58
C ASP A 211 10.58 3.04 -8.99
N ALA A 212 11.91 2.97 -8.83
CA ALA A 212 12.67 1.77 -9.14
C ALA A 212 12.34 0.62 -8.16
N ALA A 213 12.18 0.93 -6.88
CA ALA A 213 11.77 -0.03 -5.86
C ALA A 213 10.32 -0.49 -6.08
N ALA A 214 9.40 0.41 -6.39
CA ALA A 214 8.01 0.06 -6.69
C ALA A 214 7.90 -0.83 -7.92
N PHE A 215 8.67 -0.56 -8.98
CA PHE A 215 8.74 -1.42 -10.16
C PHE A 215 9.32 -2.82 -9.85
N LEU A 216 10.32 -2.89 -8.98
CA LEU A 216 10.85 -4.16 -8.47
C LEU A 216 9.78 -4.95 -7.69
N TRP A 217 9.11 -4.31 -6.73
CA TRP A 217 8.04 -4.92 -5.94
C TRP A 217 6.90 -5.39 -6.82
N TYR A 218 6.46 -4.57 -7.78
CA TYR A 218 5.44 -4.93 -8.76
C TYR A 218 5.83 -6.14 -9.62
N THR A 219 7.10 -6.22 -10.04
CA THR A 219 7.61 -7.38 -10.77
C THR A 219 7.54 -8.65 -9.90
N ALA A 220 7.95 -8.56 -8.64
CA ALA A 220 7.87 -9.67 -7.68
C ALA A 220 6.44 -10.08 -7.36
N TRP A 221 5.51 -9.11 -7.32
CA TRP A 221 4.09 -9.31 -7.03
C TRP A 221 3.42 -10.35 -7.95
N HIS A 222 3.92 -10.48 -9.18
CA HIS A 222 3.47 -11.45 -10.19
C HIS A 222 4.09 -12.85 -10.07
N ASP A 223 5.05 -13.08 -9.15
CA ASP A 223 5.65 -14.38 -8.91
C ASP A 223 4.73 -15.27 -8.07
N ARG A 224 3.65 -15.77 -8.68
CA ARG A 224 2.60 -16.59 -8.03
C ARG A 224 3.10 -17.91 -7.41
N GLU A 225 4.33 -18.32 -7.73
CA GLU A 225 4.99 -19.45 -7.08
C GLU A 225 5.33 -19.14 -5.62
N ASN A 226 5.87 -17.95 -5.37
CA ASN A 226 6.30 -17.51 -4.04
C ASN A 226 5.26 -16.62 -3.36
N ILE A 227 4.62 -15.71 -4.11
CA ILE A 227 3.52 -14.87 -3.63
C ILE A 227 2.21 -15.56 -4.01
N HIS A 228 1.95 -16.70 -3.38
CA HIS A 228 0.69 -17.44 -3.45
C HIS A 228 -0.30 -16.97 -2.39
N PRO A 229 -1.59 -17.38 -2.41
CA PRO A 229 -2.61 -16.87 -1.48
C PRO A 229 -2.29 -16.95 0.02
N ARG A 230 -1.35 -17.81 0.44
CA ARG A 230 -0.92 -17.95 1.85
C ARG A 230 0.56 -17.59 2.05
N ALA A 231 1.13 -16.78 1.16
CA ALA A 231 2.54 -16.44 1.20
C ALA A 231 2.96 -15.85 2.55
N THR A 232 4.17 -16.22 2.95
CA THR A 232 4.87 -15.72 4.12
C THR A 232 5.80 -14.57 3.73
N PHE A 233 6.26 -13.80 4.72
CA PHE A 233 7.26 -12.75 4.51
C PHE A 233 8.55 -13.28 3.90
N LEU A 234 8.96 -14.50 4.27
CA LEU A 234 10.14 -15.15 3.70
C LEU A 234 9.95 -15.53 2.23
N GLU A 235 8.75 -15.98 1.84
CA GLU A 235 8.45 -16.27 0.43
C GLU A 235 8.36 -14.99 -0.40
N ALA A 236 7.75 -13.93 0.11
CA ALA A 236 7.76 -12.61 -0.54
C ALA A 236 9.19 -12.08 -0.74
N PHE A 237 10.07 -12.23 0.26
CA PHE A 237 11.49 -11.90 0.12
C PHE A 237 12.15 -12.66 -1.02
N LYS A 238 11.92 -13.98 -1.13
CA LYS A 238 12.46 -14.80 -2.24
C LYS A 238 11.97 -14.30 -3.60
N ALA A 239 10.69 -13.92 -3.72
CA ALA A 239 10.13 -13.35 -4.94
C ALA A 239 10.82 -12.03 -5.31
N ILE A 240 11.01 -11.14 -4.32
CA ILE A 240 11.64 -9.82 -4.51
C ILE A 240 13.11 -9.99 -4.90
N LEU A 241 13.84 -10.90 -4.27
CA LEU A 241 15.23 -11.18 -4.62
C LEU A 241 15.35 -11.78 -6.03
N LYS A 242 14.50 -12.75 -6.38
CA LYS A 242 14.43 -13.35 -7.73
C LYS A 242 14.12 -12.28 -8.79
N ALA A 243 13.20 -11.36 -8.51
CA ALA A 243 12.89 -10.24 -9.39
C ALA A 243 14.06 -9.27 -9.52
N ALA A 244 14.76 -8.97 -8.42
CA ALA A 244 15.94 -8.09 -8.42
C ALA A 244 17.06 -8.67 -9.30
N GLU A 245 17.39 -9.95 -9.13
CA GLU A 245 18.38 -10.66 -9.95
C GLU A 245 18.02 -10.60 -11.44
N ALA A 246 16.77 -10.92 -11.79
CA ALA A 246 16.31 -10.91 -13.18
C ALA A 246 16.30 -9.49 -13.79
N LEU A 247 15.95 -8.46 -13.02
CA LEU A 247 15.93 -7.07 -13.50
C LEU A 247 17.34 -6.49 -13.64
N VAL A 248 18.26 -6.86 -12.75
CA VAL A 248 19.69 -6.49 -12.86
C VAL A 248 20.33 -7.16 -14.07
N GLU A 249 20.11 -8.46 -14.28
CA GLU A 249 20.62 -9.19 -15.46
C GLU A 249 20.16 -8.56 -16.77
N LYS A 250 18.90 -8.11 -16.82
CA LYS A 250 18.32 -7.39 -17.96
C LYS A 250 18.76 -5.93 -18.09
N GLY A 251 19.59 -5.43 -17.17
CA GLY A 251 20.04 -4.03 -17.14
C GLY A 251 18.92 -3.03 -16.84
N LYS A 252 17.78 -3.47 -16.28
CA LYS A 252 16.65 -2.60 -15.93
C LYS A 252 16.82 -1.92 -14.57
N LEU A 253 17.62 -2.50 -13.68
CA LEU A 253 17.95 -1.95 -12.37
C LEU A 253 19.46 -1.97 -12.11
N PRO A 254 19.98 -1.08 -11.25
CA PRO A 254 21.40 -1.05 -10.88
C PRO A 254 21.87 -2.37 -10.22
N ALA A 255 23.13 -2.77 -10.45
CA ALA A 255 23.67 -3.99 -9.84
C ALA A 255 23.58 -4.03 -8.31
N LYS A 256 23.68 -2.86 -7.65
CA LYS A 256 23.54 -2.72 -6.19
C LYS A 256 22.16 -3.12 -5.64
N THR A 257 21.13 -3.23 -6.48
CA THR A 257 19.77 -3.57 -6.06
C THR A 257 19.69 -4.92 -5.34
N ILE A 258 20.50 -5.91 -5.75
CA ILE A 258 20.52 -7.24 -5.11
C ILE A 258 21.00 -7.14 -3.66
N ASP A 259 22.10 -6.41 -3.43
CA ASP A 259 22.67 -6.25 -2.08
C ASP A 259 21.77 -5.37 -1.21
N SER A 260 21.16 -4.34 -1.79
CA SER A 260 20.17 -3.47 -1.15
C SER A 260 18.98 -4.27 -0.62
N VAL A 261 18.39 -5.14 -1.45
CA VAL A 261 17.30 -6.04 -1.06
C VAL A 261 17.72 -6.99 0.06
N LYS A 262 18.88 -7.65 -0.06
CA LYS A 262 19.37 -8.55 1.01
C LYS A 262 19.54 -7.82 2.34
N SER A 263 20.17 -6.65 2.31
CA SER A 263 20.47 -5.85 3.50
C SER A 263 19.19 -5.34 4.16
N ALA A 264 18.24 -4.84 3.37
CA ALA A 264 16.96 -4.33 3.87
C ALA A 264 16.11 -5.40 4.54
N PHE A 265 16.07 -6.62 3.97
CA PHE A 265 15.32 -7.73 4.56
C PHE A 265 16.02 -8.32 5.79
N GLU A 266 17.36 -8.35 5.80
CA GLU A 266 18.14 -8.70 6.99
C GLU A 266 17.91 -7.71 8.14
N GLU A 267 17.85 -6.40 7.85
CA GLU A 267 17.61 -5.34 8.84
C GLU A 267 16.25 -5.49 9.56
N VAL A 268 15.25 -6.06 8.89
CA VAL A 268 13.94 -6.36 9.48
C VAL A 268 13.80 -7.81 9.94
N GLY A 269 14.88 -8.59 9.92
CA GLY A 269 14.93 -9.96 10.44
C GLY A 269 14.29 -11.03 9.56
N ILE A 270 14.07 -10.75 8.26
CA ILE A 270 13.60 -11.73 7.28
C ILE A 270 14.81 -12.25 6.51
N THR A 271 15.42 -13.34 6.99
CA THR A 271 16.60 -13.92 6.34
C THR A 271 16.31 -15.32 5.80
N SER A 272 17.03 -15.71 4.75
CA SER A 272 17.01 -17.08 4.21
C SER A 272 17.75 -18.09 5.10
N LEU A 273 18.35 -17.62 6.21
CA LEU A 273 19.02 -18.48 7.17
C LEU A 273 17.95 -19.14 8.06
N VAL A 274 17.61 -20.36 7.65
CA VAL A 274 16.85 -21.36 8.38
C VAL A 274 17.16 -21.27 9.88
N HIS A 275 16.21 -20.79 10.69
CA HIS A 275 16.15 -21.26 12.07
C HIS A 275 15.55 -22.66 12.01
N ALA A 276 16.47 -23.64 12.07
CA ALA A 276 16.20 -25.04 12.33
C ALA A 276 15.64 -25.23 13.74
#